data_AF-A0A5M7BDZ3-F1
#
_entry.id   AF-A0A5M7BDZ3-F1
#
_cell.length_a   1.000
_cell.length_b   1.000
_cell.length_c   1.000
_cell.angle_alpha   90.00
_cell.angle_beta   90.00
_cell.angle_gamma   90.00
#
_symmetry.space_group_name_H-M   'P 1'
#
loop_
_entity.id
_entity.type
_entity.pdbx_description
1 polymer ?
#
loop_
_entity_poly.entity_id
_entity_poly.type
_entity_poly.pdbx_seq_one_letter_code
_entity_poly.pdbx_strand_id
1 'polypeptide(L)' 'MRTLLWIVGVVLLLQGLAPLAQSAFGNDPTESFFLVNLVPAAQPWVNLALAALGAGALLLAERNHARAR' A
#
# COMPACT_ATOMS: atom_id res chain seq x y z
N MET A 1 11.88 7.39 13.47
CA MET A 1 10.41 7.14 13.32
C MET A 1 9.86 7.62 11.99
N ARG A 2 10.01 8.90 11.61
CA ARG A 2 9.46 9.48 10.36
C ARG A 2 9.81 8.68 9.10
N THR A 3 11.10 8.46 8.84
CA THR A 3 11.57 7.77 7.63
C THR A 3 11.02 6.34 7.53
N LEU A 4 10.92 5.63 8.66
CA LEU A 4 10.36 4.29 8.71
C LEU A 4 8.87 4.29 8.35
N LEU A 5 8.06 5.18 8.94
CA LEU A 5 6.64 5.32 8.60
C LEU A 5 6.44 5.69 7.12
N TRP A 6 7.34 6.50 6.57
CA TRP A 6 7.30 6.87 5.16
C TRP A 6 7.58 5.67 4.25
N ILE A 7 8.64 4.90 4.52
CA ILE A 7 8.98 3.68 3.78
C ILE A 7 7.84 2.67 3.86
N VAL A 8 7.34 2.38 5.07
CA VAL A 8 6.23 1.46 5.27
C VAL A 8 4.98 1.94 4.52
N GLY A 9 4.66 3.24 4.60
CA GLY A 9 3.52 3.82 3.93
C GLY A 9 3.57 3.67 2.42
N VAL A 10 4.72 3.97 1.80
CA VAL A 10 4.92 3.79 0.36
C VAL A 10 4.83 2.32 -0.04
N VAL A 11 5.46 1.42 0.70
CA VAL A 11 5.44 -0.01 0.38
C VAL A 11 4.00 -0.55 0.42
N LEU A 12 3.23 -0.23 1.45
CA LEU A 12 1.83 -0.66 1.55
C LEU A 12 0.95 -0.08 0.43
N LEU A 13 1.16 1.19 0.07
CA LEU A 13 0.45 1.81 -1.05
C LEU A 13 0.76 1.10 -2.38
N LEU A 14 2.03 0.84 -2.67
CA LEU A 14 2.41 0.09 -3.87
C LEU A 14 1.80 -1.30 -3.87
N GLN A 15 1.84 -1.99 -2.73
CA GLN A 15 1.29 -3.34 -2.59
C GLN A 15 -0.23 -3.40 -2.73
N GLY A 16 -0.96 -2.32 -2.42
CA GLY A 16 -2.42 -2.25 -2.58
C GLY A 16 -2.89 -1.67 -3.92
N LEU A 17 -2.10 -0.79 -4.55
CA LEU A 17 -2.50 -0.08 -5.77
C LEU A 17 -1.90 -0.65 -7.05
N ALA A 18 -0.65 -1.15 -7.01
CA ALA A 18 -0.01 -1.72 -8.20
C ALA A 18 -0.75 -2.96 -8.76
N PRO A 19 -1.33 -3.88 -7.95
CA PRO A 19 -2.15 -4.96 -8.47
C PRO A 19 -3.38 -4.46 -9.23
N LEU A 20 -4.02 -3.41 -8.72
CA LEU A 20 -5.18 -2.79 -9.36
C LEU A 20 -4.80 -2.14 -10.68
N ALA A 21 -3.66 -1.44 -10.71
CA ALA A 21 -3.14 -0.84 -11.93
C ALA A 21 -2.81 -1.91 -12.98
N GLN A 22 -2.10 -2.97 -12.60
CA GLN A 22 -1.78 -4.08 -13.51
C GLN A 22 -3.04 -4.71 -14.11
N SER A 23 -4.03 -5.00 -13.27
CA SER A 23 -5.32 -5.52 -13.71
C SER A 23 -6.01 -4.57 -14.69
N ALA A 24 -5.99 -3.26 -14.42
CA ALA A 24 -6.55 -2.25 -15.32
C ALA A 24 -5.84 -2.16 -16.69
N PHE A 25 -4.54 -2.49 -16.75
CA PHE A 25 -3.76 -2.55 -17.97
C PHE A 25 -3.76 -3.94 -18.65
N GLY A 26 -4.59 -4.88 -18.17
CA GLY A 26 -4.70 -6.23 -18.73
C GLY A 26 -3.55 -7.17 -18.39
N ASN A 27 -2.69 -6.81 -17.43
CA ASN A 27 -1.68 -7.70 -16.88
C ASN A 27 -2.28 -8.51 -15.72
N ASP A 28 -1.82 -9.75 -15.55
CA ASP A 28 -2.23 -10.58 -14.42
C ASP A 28 -1.40 -10.23 -13.17
N PRO A 29 -2.02 -9.67 -12.11
CA PRO A 29 -1.31 -9.34 -10.88
C PRO A 29 -0.86 -10.57 -10.08
N THR A 30 -1.36 -11.77 -10.38
CA THR A 30 -0.98 -13.01 -9.67
C THR A 30 0.44 -13.48 -10.02
N GLU A 31 0.97 -13.07 -11.18
CA GLU A 31 2.35 -13.36 -11.59
C GLU A 31 3.39 -12.49 -10.86
N SER A 32 2.94 -11.47 -10.11
CA SER A 32 3.78 -10.55 -9.36
C SER A 32 3.79 -10.84 -7.86
N PHE A 33 4.85 -10.41 -7.17
CA PHE A 33 4.98 -10.57 -5.71
C PHE A 33 4.20 -9.49 -4.94
N PHE A 34 2.87 -9.68 -4.86
CA PHE A 34 2.00 -8.85 -4.02
C PHE A 34 1.44 -9.58 -2.82
N LEU A 35 1.34 -8.89 -1.69
CA LEU A 35 0.73 -9.39 -0.47
C LEU A 35 -0.73 -9.83 -0.67
N VAL A 36 -1.45 -9.18 -1.58
CA VAL A 36 -2.85 -9.51 -1.87
C VAL A 36 -3.03 -10.88 -2.50
N ASN A 37 -1.97 -11.42 -3.13
CA ASN A 37 -1.99 -12.75 -3.74
C ASN A 37 -1.91 -13.88 -2.70
N LEU A 38 -1.58 -13.56 -1.44
CA LEU A 38 -1.65 -14.53 -0.33
C LEU A 38 -3.09 -14.88 0.05
N VAL A 39 -4.05 -14.01 -0.27
CA VAL A 39 -5.48 -14.21 0.03
C VAL A 39 -6.33 -13.86 -1.20
N PRO A 40 -6.31 -14.68 -2.28
CA PRO A 40 -6.95 -14.35 -3.55
C PRO A 40 -8.47 -14.09 -3.43
N ALA A 41 -9.16 -14.83 -2.58
CA ALA A 41 -10.60 -14.69 -2.37
C ALA A 41 -11.02 -13.31 -1.81
N ALA A 42 -10.10 -12.60 -1.16
CA ALA A 42 -10.34 -11.28 -0.57
C ALA A 42 -9.51 -10.17 -1.23
N GLN A 43 -8.88 -10.44 -2.38
CA GLN A 43 -7.92 -9.54 -3.02
C GLN A 43 -8.40 -8.07 -3.14
N PRO A 44 -9.67 -7.77 -3.54
CA PRO A 44 -10.16 -6.40 -3.60
C PRO A 44 -10.15 -5.69 -2.25
N TRP A 45 -10.55 -6.40 -1.18
CA TRP A 45 -10.58 -5.86 0.17
C TRP A 45 -9.18 -5.68 0.75
N VAL A 46 -8.27 -6.62 0.48
CA VAL A 46 -6.88 -6.52 0.91
C VAL A 46 -6.18 -5.35 0.20
N ASN A 47 -6.42 -5.14 -1.09
CA ASN A 47 -5.89 -3.99 -1.83
C ASN A 47 -6.31 -2.66 -1.17
N LEU A 48 -7.60 -2.52 -0.87
CA LEU A 48 -8.14 -1.33 -0.19
C LEU A 48 -7.54 -1.15 1.21
N ALA A 49 -7.44 -2.23 1.98
CA ALA A 49 -6.85 -2.19 3.32
C ALA A 49 -5.38 -1.75 3.27
N LEU A 50 -4.58 -2.31 2.37
CA LEU A 50 -3.17 -1.94 2.20
C LEU A 50 -3.02 -0.48 1.74
N ALA A 51 -3.85 -0.02 0.79
CA ALA A 51 -3.85 1.37 0.36
C ALA A 51 -4.22 2.33 1.50
N ALA A 52 -5.25 1.99 2.29
CA ALA A 52 -5.67 2.79 3.43
C ALA A 52 -4.61 2.85 4.55
N LEU A 53 -4.00 1.70 4.88
CA LEU A 53 -2.92 1.62 5.86
C LEU A 53 -1.69 2.39 5.40
N GLY A 54 -1.33 2.27 4.13
CA GLY A 54 -0.20 2.98 3.54
C GLY A 54 -0.40 4.49 3.55
N ALA A 55 -1.57 4.97 3.10
CA ALA A 55 -1.95 6.38 3.18
C ALA A 55 -1.96 6.89 4.63
N GLY A 56 -2.51 6.11 5.57
CA GLY A 56 -2.52 6.43 7.00
C GLY A 56 -1.11 6.58 7.59
N ALA A 57 -0.20 5.67 7.22
CA ALA A 57 1.20 5.73 7.65
C ALA A 57 1.93 6.96 7.10
N LEU A 58 1.69 7.34 5.84
CA LEU A 58 2.23 8.58 5.25
C LEU A 58 1.69 9.83 5.95
N LEU A 59 0.38 9.91 6.17
CA LEU A 59 -0.25 11.02 6.89
C LEU A 59 0.30 11.15 8.32
N LEU A 60 0.54 10.03 8.99
CA LEU A 60 1.15 10.02 10.32
C LEU A 60 2.62 10.46 10.27
N ALA A 61 3.38 10.03 9.26
CA ALA A 61 4.76 10.46 9.06
C ALA A 61 4.86 11.99 8.88
N GLU A 62 3.98 12.57 8.05
CA GLU A 62 3.91 14.02 7.82
C GLU A 62 3.49 14.78 9.08
N ARG A 63 2.47 14.32 9.80
CA ARG A 63 2.03 14.93 11.07
C ARG A 63 3.15 14.94 12.12
N ASN A 64 3.90 13.85 12.22
CA ASN A 64 5.03 13.75 13.15
C ASN A 64 6.18 14.67 12.77
N HIS A 65 6.35 14.98 11.48
CA HIS A 65 7.33 15.96 11.02
C HIS A 65 6.90 17.39 11.33
N ALA A 66 5.63 17.72 11.09
CA ALA A 66 5.08 19.06 11.34
C ALA A 66 5.12 19.44 12.84
N ARG A 67 4.92 18.46 13.75
CA ARG A 67 4.99 18.68 15.20
C ARG A 67 6.41 18.80 15.76
N ALA A 68 7.42 18.41 14.98
CA ALA A 68 8.83 18.45 15.39
C ALA A 68 9.56 19.73 14.93
N ARG A 69 8.85 20.65 14.27
CA ARG A 69 9.32 21.98 13.90
C ARG A 69 8.66 23.01 14.80
#